data_AF-A0A4R9JEQ5-F1
#
_entry.id   AF-A0A4R9JEQ5-F1
#
_cell.length_a   1.000
_cell.length_b   1.000
_cell.length_c   1.000
_cell.angle_alpha   90.00
_cell.angle_beta   90.00
_cell.angle_gamma   90.00
#
_symmetry.space_group_name_H-M   'P 1'
#
loop_
_entity.id
_entity.type
_entity.pdbx_description
1 polymer ?
#
loop_
_entity_poly.entity_id
_entity_poly.type
_entity_poly.pdbx_seq_one_letter_code
_entity_poly.pdbx_strand_id
1 'polypeptide(L)'
;MAVANPKSKKVGTQGWNLKNQKGNWKPMDLVWEESSGAVAPEFRYGKQYRLVAGQNKILLTRKVSRANKQILNETKEISSKLYQSWMQKLSKTGIASLTFESPPTETITGVSYNFVSFQLGSTKSRFYYRLEERKESNWKQKNTIIEIIERMEP
;
A
#
# COMPACT_ATOMS: atom_id res chain seq x y z
N MET A 1 -4.00 44.42 20.94
CA MET A 1 -4.57 43.16 20.43
C MET A 1 -3.56 42.51 19.50
N ALA A 2 -2.85 41.48 19.96
CA ALA A 2 -1.84 40.77 19.17
C ALA A 2 -2.48 39.50 18.59
N VAL A 3 -2.67 39.47 17.28
CA VAL A 3 -3.23 38.31 16.57
C VAL A 3 -2.12 37.28 16.41
N ALA A 4 -2.20 36.19 17.17
CA ALA A 4 -1.25 35.09 17.10
C ALA A 4 -1.42 34.34 15.77
N ASN A 5 -0.43 34.50 14.89
CA ASN A 5 -0.33 33.76 13.64
C ASN A 5 -0.08 32.27 13.95
N PRO A 6 -0.93 31.31 13.53
CA PRO A 6 -0.67 29.91 13.79
C PRO A 6 0.51 29.47 12.93
N LYS A 7 1.64 29.19 13.58
CA LYS A 7 2.83 28.58 12.95
C LYS A 7 2.39 27.29 12.26
N SER A 8 2.41 27.31 10.92
CA SER A 8 2.28 26.09 10.13
C SER A 8 3.42 25.17 10.53
N LYS A 9 3.09 24.05 11.19
CA LYS A 9 4.02 22.95 11.40
C LYS A 9 4.40 22.43 10.02
N LYS A 10 5.55 22.87 9.51
CA LYS A 10 6.24 22.20 8.40
C LYS A 10 6.44 20.76 8.85
N VAL A 11 5.63 19.85 8.35
CA VAL A 11 5.81 18.40 8.51
C VAL A 11 7.11 18.07 7.78
N GLY A 12 8.22 18.08 8.52
CA GLY A 12 9.51 17.69 8.00
C GLY A 12 9.39 16.26 7.48
N THR A 13 9.63 16.08 6.18
CA THR A 13 9.85 14.78 5.54
C THR A 13 11.16 14.17 6.05
N GLN A 14 11.19 13.78 7.33
CA GLN A 14 12.18 12.82 7.81
C GLN A 14 11.75 11.46 7.27
N GLY A 15 12.55 10.93 6.33
CA GLY A 15 12.36 9.56 5.85
C GLY A 15 12.29 8.60 7.04
N TRP A 16 11.45 7.57 6.94
CA TRP A 16 11.29 6.62 8.03
C TRP A 16 12.61 5.94 8.37
N ASN A 17 12.88 5.79 9.67
CA ASN A 17 13.93 4.88 10.11
C ASN A 17 13.43 3.43 9.94
N LEU A 18 13.91 2.76 8.90
CA LEU A 18 13.53 1.40 8.51
C LEU A 18 14.25 0.31 9.31
N LYS A 19 15.30 0.67 10.06
CA LYS A 19 16.07 -0.26 10.89
C LYS A 19 15.82 0.01 12.37
N ASN A 20 15.97 -1.02 13.20
CA ASN A 20 15.96 -0.87 14.65
C ASN A 20 17.36 -0.43 15.15
N GLN A 21 17.48 -0.18 16.45
CA GLN A 21 18.76 0.22 17.07
C GLN A 21 19.87 -0.84 16.92
N LYS A 22 19.52 -2.10 16.64
CA LYS A 22 20.46 -3.20 16.39
C LYS A 22 20.88 -3.33 14.91
N GLY A 23 20.39 -2.45 14.03
CA GLY A 23 20.70 -2.48 12.59
C GLY A 23 19.88 -3.46 11.76
N ASN A 24 18.93 -4.17 12.37
CA ASN A 24 18.02 -5.10 11.69
C ASN A 24 16.81 -4.34 11.12
N TRP A 25 16.19 -4.88 10.07
CA TRP A 25 14.96 -4.31 9.54
C TRP A 25 13.84 -4.31 10.57
N LYS A 26 13.10 -3.20 10.64
CA LYS A 26 11.82 -3.19 11.35
C LYS A 26 10.83 -4.08 10.59
N PRO A 27 10.03 -4.88 11.30
CA PRO A 27 8.95 -5.63 10.67
C PRO A 27 8.08 -4.70 9.83
N MET A 28 7.89 -5.06 8.57
CA MET A 28 7.08 -4.32 7.62
C MET A 28 6.23 -5.30 6.83
N ASP A 29 4.96 -4.98 6.65
CA ASP A 29 4.03 -5.68 5.75
C ASP A 29 3.20 -4.64 4.99
N LEU A 30 3.29 -4.67 3.67
CA LEU A 30 2.48 -3.86 2.77
C LEU A 30 1.74 -4.81 1.85
N VAL A 31 0.42 -4.74 1.89
CA VAL A 31 -0.48 -5.55 1.08
C VAL A 31 -1.34 -4.64 0.24
N TRP A 32 -1.44 -4.94 -1.05
CA TRP A 32 -2.46 -4.38 -1.93
C TRP A 32 -3.20 -5.52 -2.62
N GLU A 33 -4.52 -5.53 -2.48
CA GLU A 33 -5.41 -6.45 -3.18
C GLU A 33 -6.45 -5.65 -3.97
N GLU A 34 -6.54 -5.95 -5.27
CA GLU A 34 -7.49 -5.34 -6.18
C GLU A 34 -8.11 -6.40 -7.09
N SER A 35 -9.41 -6.29 -7.33
CA SER A 35 -10.14 -7.14 -8.26
C SER A 35 -11.23 -6.37 -8.99
N SER A 36 -11.62 -6.89 -10.14
CA SER A 36 -12.71 -6.33 -10.98
C SER A 36 -14.10 -6.43 -10.36
N GLY A 37 -14.30 -7.28 -9.35
CA GLY A 37 -15.62 -7.64 -8.85
C GLY A 37 -16.40 -8.57 -9.75
N ALA A 38 -17.72 -8.59 -9.56
CA ALA A 38 -18.62 -9.44 -10.31
C ALA A 38 -18.87 -8.89 -11.72
N VAL A 39 -17.90 -9.13 -12.59
CA VAL A 39 -17.99 -8.91 -14.03
C VAL A 39 -18.02 -10.25 -14.77
N ALA A 40 -18.36 -10.22 -16.06
CA ALA A 40 -18.31 -11.42 -16.90
C ALA A 40 -16.90 -12.05 -16.89
N PRO A 41 -16.77 -13.39 -16.90
CA PRO A 41 -15.51 -14.10 -16.71
C PRO A 41 -14.34 -13.54 -17.53
N GLU A 42 -14.54 -13.43 -18.84
CA GLU A 42 -14.23 -12.26 -19.65
C GLU A 42 -13.18 -11.25 -19.19
N PHE A 43 -13.73 -10.37 -18.38
CA PHE A 43 -13.17 -9.10 -17.93
C PHE A 43 -12.65 -9.20 -16.49
N ARG A 44 -12.75 -10.39 -15.87
CA ARG A 44 -12.29 -10.58 -14.50
C ARG A 44 -10.79 -10.42 -14.42
N TYR A 45 -10.35 -9.65 -13.44
CA TYR A 45 -8.94 -9.58 -13.06
C TYR A 45 -8.79 -9.57 -11.54
N GLY A 46 -7.61 -10.00 -11.09
CA GLY A 46 -7.18 -9.91 -9.71
C GLY A 46 -5.70 -9.56 -9.64
N LYS A 47 -5.32 -8.68 -8.72
CA LYS A 47 -3.95 -8.29 -8.43
C LYS A 47 -3.73 -8.41 -6.93
N GLN A 48 -2.63 -9.02 -6.54
CA GLN A 48 -2.14 -9.04 -5.17
C GLN A 48 -0.66 -8.72 -5.17
N TYR A 49 -0.29 -7.68 -4.42
CA TYR A 49 1.08 -7.29 -4.16
C TYR A 49 1.32 -7.37 -2.66
N ARG A 50 2.38 -8.07 -2.26
CA ARG A 50 2.77 -8.15 -0.85
C ARG A 50 4.27 -7.95 -0.70
N LEU A 51 4.66 -6.88 -0.02
CA LEU A 51 6.04 -6.58 0.33
C LEU A 51 6.22 -6.80 1.83
N VAL A 52 7.16 -7.68 2.20
CA VAL A 52 7.44 -8.03 3.60
C VAL A 52 8.92 -7.82 3.89
N ALA A 53 9.24 -7.07 4.95
CA ALA A 53 10.59 -7.04 5.51
C ALA A 53 10.63 -7.84 6.81
N GLY A 54 11.31 -8.99 6.76
CA GLY A 54 11.70 -9.76 7.93
C GLY A 54 13.05 -9.31 8.48
N GLN A 55 13.57 -9.98 9.51
CA GLN A 55 14.86 -9.62 10.11
C GLN A 55 16.02 -9.67 9.10
N ASN A 56 16.03 -10.69 8.23
CA ASN A 56 17.17 -10.99 7.35
C ASN A 56 16.90 -10.79 5.86
N LYS A 57 15.63 -10.85 5.44
CA LYS A 57 15.24 -10.84 4.02
C LYS A 57 14.04 -9.93 3.77
N ILE A 58 13.97 -9.42 2.56
CA ILE A 58 12.87 -8.59 2.08
C ILE A 58 12.26 -9.32 0.88
N LEU A 59 10.97 -9.64 0.95
CA LEU A 59 10.28 -10.42 -0.07
C LEU A 59 9.20 -9.59 -0.73
N LEU A 60 9.14 -9.63 -2.05
CA LEU A 60 8.02 -9.12 -2.84
C LEU A 60 7.30 -10.30 -3.48
N THR A 61 6.02 -10.44 -3.18
CA THR A 61 5.10 -11.37 -3.85
C THR A 61 4.21 -10.58 -4.78
N ARG A 62 4.07 -11.04 -6.02
CA ARG A 62 3.16 -10.49 -7.03
C ARG A 62 2.31 -11.62 -7.60
N LYS A 63 0.99 -11.48 -7.51
CA LYS A 63 0.05 -12.38 -8.16
C LYS A 63 -0.89 -11.57 -9.03
N VAL A 64 -1.05 -12.02 -10.27
CA VAL A 64 -2.00 -11.41 -11.21
C VAL A 64 -2.78 -12.52 -11.88
N SER A 65 -4.10 -12.34 -11.95
CA SER A 65 -5.01 -13.20 -12.68
C SER A 65 -5.84 -12.39 -13.67
N ARG A 66 -6.19 -13.01 -14.78
CA ARG A 66 -7.08 -12.46 -15.82
C ARG A 66 -7.93 -13.59 -16.39
N ALA A 67 -9.22 -13.34 -16.59
CA ALA A 67 -10.18 -14.33 -17.11
C ALA A 67 -10.10 -15.67 -16.35
N ASN A 68 -10.05 -15.61 -15.01
CA ASN A 68 -9.89 -16.75 -14.09
C ASN A 68 -8.59 -17.57 -14.27
N LYS A 69 -7.62 -17.10 -15.07
CA LYS A 69 -6.30 -17.72 -15.21
C LYS A 69 -5.26 -16.91 -14.48
N GLN A 70 -4.42 -17.58 -13.69
CA GLN A 70 -3.26 -16.95 -13.06
C GLN A 70 -2.18 -16.72 -14.14
N ILE A 71 -1.83 -15.46 -14.37
CA ILE A 71 -0.84 -15.05 -15.37
C ILE A 71 0.52 -14.69 -14.74
N LEU A 72 0.52 -14.33 -13.46
CA LEU A 72 1.73 -14.07 -12.69
C LEU A 72 1.54 -14.64 -11.28
N ASN A 73 2.57 -15.31 -10.78
CA ASN A 73 2.70 -15.69 -9.38
C ASN A 73 4.18 -15.85 -9.06
N GLU A 74 4.79 -14.76 -8.64
CA GLU A 74 6.21 -14.74 -8.28
C GLU A 74 6.38 -14.28 -6.84
N THR A 75 7.39 -14.85 -6.19
CA THR A 75 7.92 -14.35 -4.92
C THR A 75 9.43 -14.26 -5.09
N LYS A 76 9.98 -13.05 -4.97
CA LYS A 76 11.42 -12.83 -5.08
C LYS A 76 11.95 -12.06 -3.89
N GLU A 77 13.21 -12.32 -3.57
CA GLU A 77 13.94 -11.51 -2.62
C GLU A 77 14.37 -10.19 -3.28
N ILE A 78 14.24 -9.12 -2.52
CA ILE A 78 14.47 -7.75 -2.97
C ILE A 78 15.72 -7.19 -2.31
N SER A 79 16.52 -6.49 -3.10
CA SER A 79 17.69 -5.78 -2.58
C SER A 79 17.29 -4.70 -1.56
N SER A 80 18.12 -4.52 -0.54
CA SER A 80 17.91 -3.48 0.48
C SER A 80 17.78 -2.07 -0.12
N LYS A 81 18.47 -1.79 -1.23
CA LYS A 81 18.44 -0.51 -1.93
C LYS A 81 17.08 -0.23 -2.59
N LEU A 82 16.51 -1.23 -3.27
CA LEU A 82 15.18 -1.12 -3.87
C LEU A 82 14.11 -0.91 -2.80
N TYR A 83 14.14 -1.73 -1.75
CA TYR A 83 13.24 -1.60 -0.61
C TYR A 83 13.28 -0.20 0.02
N GLN A 84 14.47 0.33 0.31
CA GLN A 84 14.63 1.68 0.85
C GLN A 84 14.03 2.75 -0.09
N SER A 85 14.27 2.63 -1.39
CA SER A 85 13.71 3.56 -2.40
C SER A 85 12.18 3.54 -2.40
N TRP A 86 11.57 2.36 -2.38
CA TRP A 86 10.11 2.22 -2.31
C TRP A 86 9.54 2.78 -1.01
N MET A 87 10.16 2.47 0.12
CA MET A 87 9.72 2.97 1.42
C MET A 87 9.85 4.49 1.54
N GLN A 88 10.89 5.09 0.95
CA GLN A 88 11.01 6.54 0.88
C GLN A 88 9.90 7.17 0.04
N LYS A 89 9.56 6.57 -1.12
CA LYS A 89 8.44 7.04 -1.96
C LYS A 89 7.12 6.95 -1.21
N LEU A 90 6.83 5.82 -0.57
CA LEU A 90 5.63 5.62 0.25
C LEU A 90 5.58 6.55 1.47
N SER A 91 6.72 6.81 2.11
CA SER A 91 6.79 7.76 3.23
C SER A 91 6.37 9.17 2.81
N LYS A 92 6.79 9.61 1.61
CA LYS A 92 6.43 10.92 1.05
C LYS A 92 4.96 11.03 0.67
N THR A 93 4.26 9.93 0.38
CA THR A 93 2.82 9.98 0.12
C THR A 93 2.00 10.09 1.41
N GLY A 94 2.60 9.92 2.58
CA GLY A 94 1.87 9.96 3.85
C GLY A 94 1.01 8.73 4.10
N ILE A 95 1.31 7.57 3.49
CA ILE A 95 0.57 6.32 3.69
C ILE A 95 0.42 5.97 5.19
N ALA A 96 1.44 6.22 6.00
CA ALA A 96 1.42 5.97 7.45
C ALA A 96 0.45 6.88 8.24
N SER A 97 0.06 8.01 7.66
CA SER A 97 -0.85 8.98 8.28
C SER A 97 -2.31 8.75 7.90
N LEU A 98 -2.59 7.81 6.98
CA LEU A 98 -3.96 7.44 6.65
C LEU A 98 -4.60 6.73 7.84
N THR A 99 -5.86 7.05 8.10
CA THR A 99 -6.66 6.38 9.13
C THR A 99 -6.68 4.87 8.86
N PHE A 100 -6.58 4.08 9.92
CA PHE A 100 -6.79 2.65 9.81
C PHE A 100 -8.28 2.36 9.70
N GLU A 101 -8.75 2.06 8.50
CA GLU A 101 -10.14 1.66 8.23
C GLU A 101 -10.35 0.19 8.63
N SER A 102 -11.45 -0.08 9.32
CA SER A 102 -11.87 -1.46 9.60
C SER A 102 -12.47 -2.09 8.35
N PRO A 103 -12.36 -3.42 8.18
CA PRO A 103 -13.06 -4.11 7.10
C PRO A 103 -14.56 -3.79 7.13
N PRO A 104 -15.23 -3.72 5.98
CA PRO A 104 -16.68 -3.57 5.92
C PRO A 104 -17.35 -4.67 6.75
N THR A 105 -18.27 -4.27 7.63
CA THR A 105 -19.05 -5.22 8.44
C THR A 105 -20.07 -5.98 7.62
N GLU A 106 -20.48 -5.41 6.49
CA GLU A 106 -21.40 -6.00 5.53
C GLU A 106 -20.75 -6.04 4.15
N THR A 107 -20.72 -7.23 3.54
CA THR A 107 -20.24 -7.41 2.18
C THR A 107 -21.44 -7.50 1.24
N ILE A 108 -21.55 -6.53 0.33
CA ILE A 108 -22.59 -6.55 -0.70
C ILE A 108 -22.15 -7.49 -1.83
N THR A 109 -23.02 -8.43 -2.20
CA THR A 109 -22.76 -9.33 -3.34
C THR A 109 -22.49 -8.52 -4.60
N GLY A 110 -21.38 -8.84 -5.27
CA GLY A 110 -20.97 -8.20 -6.52
C GLY A 110 -20.09 -6.96 -6.36
N VAL A 111 -19.91 -6.44 -5.13
CA VAL A 111 -18.99 -5.35 -4.84
C VAL A 111 -17.60 -5.90 -4.52
N SER A 112 -16.57 -5.40 -5.21
CA SER A 112 -15.18 -5.65 -4.85
C SER A 112 -14.67 -4.62 -3.86
N TYR A 113 -14.36 -5.10 -2.66
CA TYR A 113 -13.70 -4.33 -1.62
C TYR A 113 -12.20 -4.47 -1.74
N ASN A 114 -11.60 -3.62 -2.57
CA ASN A 114 -10.16 -3.55 -2.75
C ASN A 114 -9.54 -2.85 -1.54
N PHE A 115 -8.27 -3.10 -1.25
CA PHE A 115 -7.63 -2.44 -0.12
C PHE A 115 -6.12 -2.34 -0.26
N VAL A 116 -5.57 -1.34 0.42
CA VAL A 116 -4.15 -1.26 0.75
C VAL A 116 -4.01 -1.29 2.26
N SER A 117 -3.18 -2.18 2.78
CA SER A 117 -2.84 -2.30 4.20
C SER A 117 -1.34 -2.10 4.35
N PHE A 118 -0.94 -1.19 5.22
CA PHE A 118 0.46 -0.88 5.50
C PHE A 118 0.73 -1.01 7.00
N GLN A 119 1.82 -1.68 7.34
CA GLN A 119 2.32 -1.76 8.69
C GLN A 119 3.85 -1.65 8.69
N LEU A 120 4.39 -0.77 9.52
CA LEU A 120 5.82 -0.64 9.79
C LEU A 120 6.01 -0.49 11.31
N GLY A 121 6.48 -1.55 11.96
CA GLY A 121 6.50 -1.62 13.42
C GLY A 121 5.09 -1.46 14.01
N SER A 122 4.89 -0.45 14.85
CA SER A 122 3.60 -0.11 15.46
C SER A 122 2.73 0.82 14.60
N THR A 123 3.31 1.46 13.59
CA THR A 123 2.57 2.36 12.68
C THR A 123 1.82 1.51 11.67
N LYS A 124 0.49 1.68 11.63
CA LYS A 124 -0.38 0.97 10.68
C LYS A 124 -1.39 1.92 10.05
N SER A 125 -1.72 1.64 8.81
CA SER A 125 -2.82 2.26 8.09
C SER A 125 -3.46 1.26 7.15
N ARG A 126 -4.73 1.50 6.82
CA ARG A 126 -5.47 0.67 5.89
C ARG A 126 -6.57 1.49 5.29
N PHE A 127 -6.76 1.38 3.98
CA PHE A 127 -7.95 1.94 3.34
C PHE A 127 -8.57 0.95 2.38
N TYR A 128 -9.89 0.99 2.31
CA TYR A 128 -10.71 0.22 1.37
C TYR A 128 -11.19 1.11 0.23
N TYR A 129 -11.53 0.48 -0.90
CA TYR A 129 -12.13 1.16 -2.02
C TYR A 129 -12.81 0.27 -3.04
N ARG A 130 -13.69 0.90 -3.81
CA ARG A 130 -14.27 0.42 -5.05
C ARG A 130 -13.53 1.06 -6.23
N LEU A 131 -13.50 0.37 -7.38
CA LEU A 131 -12.72 0.84 -8.53
C LEU A 131 -13.17 2.20 -9.05
N GLU A 132 -14.46 2.51 -8.92
CA GLU A 132 -15.07 3.76 -9.34
C GLU A 132 -14.53 4.95 -8.54
N GLU A 133 -14.25 4.75 -7.26
CA GLU A 133 -13.77 5.79 -6.34
C GLU A 133 -12.39 6.30 -6.75
N ARG A 134 -11.57 5.48 -7.43
CA ARG A 134 -10.26 5.89 -7.94
C ARG A 134 -10.33 7.04 -8.94
N LYS A 135 -11.51 7.33 -9.52
CA LYS A 135 -11.72 8.44 -10.47
C LYS A 135 -12.06 9.76 -9.78
N GLU A 136 -12.33 9.74 -8.48
CA GLU A 136 -12.68 10.95 -7.72
C GLU A 136 -11.45 11.85 -7.51
N SER A 137 -11.67 13.16 -7.42
CA SER A 137 -10.58 14.15 -7.34
C SER A 137 -9.80 14.11 -6.02
N ASN A 138 -10.48 13.75 -4.92
CA ASN A 138 -9.89 13.57 -3.58
C ASN A 138 -8.99 12.33 -3.47
N TRP A 139 -9.03 11.41 -4.45
CA TRP A 139 -8.30 10.14 -4.44
C TRP A 139 -6.82 10.24 -4.86
N LYS A 140 -6.33 11.43 -5.18
CA LYS A 140 -4.95 11.66 -5.68
C LYS A 140 -3.86 10.99 -4.83
N GLN A 141 -3.95 11.11 -3.50
CA GLN A 141 -2.97 10.52 -2.57
C GLN A 141 -3.01 8.98 -2.59
N LYS A 142 -4.21 8.40 -2.46
CA LYS A 142 -4.42 6.93 -2.45
C LYS A 142 -4.03 6.32 -3.81
N ASN A 143 -4.34 6.98 -4.92
CA ASN A 143 -3.89 6.56 -6.25
C ASN A 143 -2.37 6.59 -6.39
N THR A 144 -1.70 7.64 -5.90
CA THR A 144 -0.23 7.70 -5.95
C THR A 144 0.41 6.55 -5.15
N ILE A 145 -0.19 6.16 -4.02
CA ILE A 145 0.23 4.97 -3.25
C ILE A 145 0.12 3.71 -4.10
N ILE A 146 -1.05 3.48 -4.70
CA ILE A 146 -1.30 2.30 -5.55
C ILE A 146 -0.32 2.25 -6.73
N GLU A 147 -0.09 3.38 -7.42
CA GLU A 147 0.86 3.46 -8.54
C GLU A 147 2.31 3.12 -8.12
N ILE A 148 2.72 3.53 -6.92
CA ILE A 148 4.04 3.15 -6.39
C ILE A 148 4.12 1.64 -6.18
N ILE A 149 3.08 1.02 -5.62
CA ILE A 149 3.02 -0.43 -5.35
C ILE A 149 3.00 -1.22 -6.66
N GLU A 150 2.19 -0.79 -7.63
CA GLU A 150 2.06 -1.46 -8.92
C GLU A 150 3.38 -1.52 -9.69
N ARG A 151 4.21 -0.48 -9.56
CA ARG A 151 5.54 -0.38 -10.17
C ARG A 151 6.64 -1.10 -9.36
N MET A 152 6.32 -1.76 -8.26
CA MET A 152 7.29 -2.59 -7.54
C MET A 152 7.52 -3.87 -8.31
N GLU A 153 8.74 -4.04 -8.79
CA GLU A 153 9.20 -5.24 -9.49
C GLU A 153 10.58 -5.63 -8.96
N PRO A 154 10.91 -6.93 -8.91
CA PRO A 154 12.20 -7.42 -8.40
C PRO A 154 13.42 -6.95 -9.17
#